data_AF-A0A7L9C9W8-F1
#
_entry.id   AF-A0A7L9C9W8-F1
#
_cell.length_a   1.000
_cell.length_b   1.000
_cell.length_c   1.000
_cell.angle_alpha   90.00
_cell.angle_beta   90.00
_cell.angle_gamma   90.00
#
_symmetry.space_group_name_H-M   'P 1'
#
loop_
_entity.id
_entity.type
_entity.pdbx_description
1 polymer ?
#
loop_
_entity_poly.entity_id
_entity_poly.type
_entity_poly.pdbx_seq_one_letter_code
_entity_poly.pdbx_strand_id
1 'polypeptide(L)'
;MAKEGKKEFTQQEIRDLFGELYKALDDAYWSATTIVDKDRIRGVQEGVFDILTELNRAHIQSNTEKFKELVSKVDNVNKRLDTLKADIDKIVQRIEVAVRMTKIIDKVLTEAVKYFKI
;
A
#
# COMPACT_ATOMS: atom_id res chain seq x y z
N MET A 1 -32.61 10.59 11.23
CA MET A 1 -31.90 9.69 10.30
C MET A 1 -30.70 10.46 9.75
N ALA A 2 -29.56 10.41 10.43
CA ALA A 2 -28.35 11.08 9.98
C ALA A 2 -27.69 10.20 8.92
N LYS A 3 -27.39 10.79 7.75
CA LYS A 3 -26.68 10.12 6.67
C LYS A 3 -25.31 9.71 7.20
N GLU A 4 -25.02 8.41 7.26
CA GLU A 4 -23.66 7.89 7.43
C GLU A 4 -22.87 8.27 6.18
N GLY A 5 -22.35 9.50 6.15
CA GLY A 5 -21.31 9.87 5.20
C GLY A 5 -20.10 9.00 5.51
N LYS A 6 -19.73 8.10 4.59
CA LYS A 6 -18.50 7.31 4.68
C LYS A 6 -17.34 8.26 4.99
N LYS A 7 -16.76 8.15 6.18
CA LYS A 7 -15.65 8.98 6.63
C LYS A 7 -14.50 8.80 5.63
N GLU A 8 -14.15 9.84 4.88
CA GLU A 8 -12.92 9.84 4.08
C GLU A 8 -11.74 9.67 5.03
N PHE A 9 -10.79 8.81 4.67
CA PHE A 9 -9.59 8.63 5.48
C PHE A 9 -8.85 9.96 5.61
N THR A 10 -8.43 10.28 6.82
CA THR A 10 -7.50 11.38 7.07
C THR A 10 -6.11 11.05 6.51
N GLN A 11 -5.28 12.07 6.30
CA GLN A 11 -3.89 11.88 5.87
C GLN A 11 -3.11 10.94 6.80
N GLN A 12 -3.37 11.03 8.11
CA GLN A 12 -2.75 10.16 9.11
C GLN A 12 -3.23 8.71 8.96
N GLU A 13 -4.54 8.48 8.81
CA GLU A 13 -5.09 7.13 8.60
C GLU A 13 -4.57 6.50 7.29
N ILE A 14 -4.38 7.27 6.21
CA ILE A 14 -3.75 6.79 4.97
C ILE A 14 -2.28 6.44 5.18
N ARG A 15 -1.52 7.30 5.86
CA ARG A 15 -0.12 7.04 6.18
C ARG A 15 0.02 5.77 7.01
N ASP A 16 -0.82 5.59 8.02
CA ASP A 16 -0.79 4.40 8.87
C ASP A 16 -1.13 3.14 8.06
N LEU A 17 -2.08 3.22 7.14
CA LEU A 17 -2.43 2.13 6.24
C LEU A 17 -1.27 1.73 5.31
N PHE A 18 -0.58 2.69 4.69
CA PHE A 18 0.63 2.39 3.90
C PHE A 18 1.77 1.86 4.80
N GLY A 19 1.83 2.28 6.06
CA GLY A 19 2.78 1.75 7.04
C GLY A 19 2.50 0.29 7.43
N GLU A 20 1.23 -0.06 7.59
CA GLU A 20 0.79 -1.45 7.77
C GLU A 20 1.15 -2.32 6.56
N LEU A 21 0.94 -1.81 5.35
CA LEU A 21 1.32 -2.49 4.11
C LEU A 21 2.83 -2.70 4.02
N TYR A 22 3.64 -1.68 4.32
CA TYR A 22 5.09 -1.80 4.32
C TYR A 22 5.57 -2.93 5.24
N LYS A 23 5.01 -3.02 6.45
CA LYS A 23 5.33 -4.10 7.40
C LYS A 23 4.91 -5.48 6.88
N ALA A 24 3.71 -5.57 6.28
CA ALA A 24 3.24 -6.84 5.71
C ALA A 24 4.11 -7.31 4.54
N LEU A 25 4.61 -6.38 3.72
CA LEU A 25 5.57 -6.68 2.65
C LEU A 25 6.92 -7.14 3.23
N ASP A 26 7.39 -6.56 4.33
CA ASP A 26 8.61 -7.02 5.00
C ASP A 26 8.48 -8.46 5.52
N ASP A 27 7.36 -8.78 6.20
CA ASP A 27 7.08 -10.12 6.70
C ASP A 27 7.02 -11.15 5.56
N ALA A 28 6.47 -10.75 4.42
CA ALA A 28 6.38 -11.59 3.24
C ALA A 28 7.71 -11.77 2.52
N TYR A 29 8.54 -10.72 2.46
CA TYR A 29 9.91 -10.80 1.97
C TYR A 29 10.70 -11.87 2.74
N TRP A 30 10.55 -11.89 4.07
CA TRP A 30 11.20 -12.90 4.91
C TRP A 30 10.57 -14.30 4.79
N SER A 31 9.31 -14.38 4.38
CA SER A 31 8.58 -15.64 4.19
C SER A 31 8.70 -16.23 2.79
N ALA A 32 9.13 -15.44 1.81
CA ALA A 32 9.35 -15.88 0.44
C ALA A 32 10.58 -16.78 0.35
N THR A 33 10.48 -17.84 -0.46
CA THR A 33 11.50 -18.89 -0.54
C THR A 33 12.46 -18.72 -1.72
N THR A 34 12.08 -17.96 -2.74
CA THR A 34 12.92 -17.70 -3.92
C THR A 34 13.45 -16.28 -3.93
N ILE A 35 14.64 -16.08 -4.51
CA ILE A 35 15.23 -14.75 -4.68
C ILE A 35 14.37 -13.88 -5.60
N VAL A 36 13.75 -14.49 -6.63
CA VAL A 36 12.88 -13.77 -7.58
C VAL A 36 11.66 -13.20 -6.86
N ASP A 37 11.03 -13.97 -5.97
CA ASP A 37 9.86 -13.50 -5.23
C ASP A 37 10.22 -12.43 -4.20
N LYS A 38 11.38 -12.57 -3.56
CA LYS A 38 11.93 -11.53 -2.67
C LYS A 38 12.17 -10.22 -3.41
N ASP A 39 12.72 -10.29 -4.62
CA ASP A 39 12.94 -9.12 -5.47
C ASP A 39 11.62 -8.45 -5.87
N ARG A 40 10.63 -9.24 -6.29
CA ARG A 40 9.27 -8.74 -6.59
C ARG A 40 8.64 -8.04 -5.39
N ILE A 41 8.69 -8.65 -4.20
CA ILE A 41 8.16 -8.04 -2.97
C ILE A 41 8.92 -6.76 -2.63
N ARG A 42 10.26 -6.79 -2.72
CA ARG A 42 11.11 -5.63 -2.44
C ARG A 42 10.78 -4.45 -3.35
N GLY A 43 10.61 -4.68 -4.65
CA GLY A 43 10.26 -3.62 -5.61
C GLY A 43 8.90 -2.96 -5.31
N VAL A 44 7.94 -3.71 -4.75
CA VAL A 44 6.66 -3.14 -4.28
C VAL A 44 6.86 -2.40 -2.96
N GLN A 45 7.64 -2.96 -2.04
CA GLN A 45 7.98 -2.36 -0.74
C GLN A 45 8.68 -1.00 -0.88
N GLU A 46 9.59 -0.86 -1.85
CA GLU A 46 10.24 0.40 -2.19
C GLU A 46 9.25 1.46 -2.67
N GLY A 47 8.30 1.08 -3.54
CA GLY A 47 7.24 1.99 -3.98
C GLY A 47 6.33 2.46 -2.83
N VAL A 48 6.01 1.57 -1.90
CA VAL A 48 5.25 1.91 -0.68
C VAL A 48 6.06 2.85 0.23
N PHE A 49 7.36 2.63 0.37
CA PHE A 49 8.24 3.50 1.15
C PHE A 49 8.32 4.92 0.56
N ASP A 50 8.38 5.03 -0.76
CA ASP A 50 8.36 6.33 -1.45
C ASP A 50 7.05 7.08 -1.20
N ILE A 51 5.90 6.38 -1.26
CA ILE A 51 4.59 6.95 -0.92
C ILE A 51 4.58 7.46 0.52
N LEU A 52 5.09 6.69 1.48
CA LEU A 52 5.18 7.10 2.88
C LEU A 52 6.06 8.33 3.06
N THR A 53 7.21 8.37 2.38
CA THR A 53 8.12 9.52 2.40
C THR A 53 7.44 10.77 1.88
N GLU A 54 6.75 10.67 0.74
CA GLU A 54 6.05 11.82 0.14
C GLU A 54 4.83 12.26 0.95
N LEU A 55 4.07 11.32 1.54
CA LEU A 55 2.98 11.64 2.47
C LEU A 55 3.49 12.45 3.68
N ASN A 56 4.63 12.07 4.24
CA ASN A 56 5.27 12.80 5.35
C ASN A 56 5.73 14.20 4.91
N ARG A 57 6.34 14.31 3.72
CA ARG A 57 6.77 15.61 3.16
C ARG A 57 5.58 16.54 2.90
N ALA A 58 4.51 16.01 2.29
CA ALA A 58 3.29 16.77 2.02
C ALA A 58 2.60 17.23 3.31
N HIS A 59 2.60 16.39 4.36
CA HIS A 59 2.08 16.76 5.67
C HIS A 59 2.80 17.97 6.27
N ILE A 60 4.14 17.99 6.20
CA ILE A 60 4.96 19.08 6.73
C ILE A 60 4.80 20.36 5.89
N GLN A 61 4.61 20.24 4.58
CA GLN A 61 4.70 21.36 3.63
C GLN A 61 3.37 21.89 3.10
N SER A 62 2.22 21.25 3.41
CA SER A 62 0.90 21.60 2.86
C SER A 62 0.89 21.82 1.34
N ASN A 63 1.69 21.05 0.60
CA ASN A 63 2.01 21.32 -0.81
C ASN A 63 1.11 20.50 -1.77
N THR A 64 0.27 21.20 -2.54
CA THR A 64 -0.70 20.62 -3.48
C THR A 64 -0.08 20.02 -4.74
N GLU A 65 1.06 20.54 -5.23
CA GLU A 65 1.71 20.01 -6.44
C GLU A 65 2.41 18.67 -6.15
N LYS A 66 3.07 18.54 -5.00
CA LYS A 66 3.63 17.25 -4.54
C LYS A 66 2.53 16.20 -4.36
N PHE A 67 1.33 16.63 -4.00
CA PHE A 67 0.18 15.74 -3.89
C PHE A 67 -0.24 15.16 -5.25
N LYS A 68 -0.17 15.94 -6.34
CA LYS A 68 -0.47 15.44 -7.70
C LYS A 68 0.54 14.40 -8.18
N GLU A 69 1.82 14.60 -7.91
CA GLU A 69 2.85 13.60 -8.23
C GLU A 69 2.63 12.31 -7.42
N LEU A 70 2.24 12.46 -6.15
CA LEU A 70 1.93 11.33 -5.27
C LEU A 70 0.77 10.49 -5.81
N VAL A 71 -0.29 11.12 -6.35
CA VAL A 71 -1.44 10.43 -6.95
C VAL A 71 -0.98 9.43 -8.03
N SER A 72 -0.10 9.85 -8.94
CA SER A 72 0.42 8.98 -10.00
C SER A 72 1.26 7.81 -9.47
N LYS A 73 2.06 8.07 -8.42
CA LYS A 73 2.87 7.03 -7.76
C LYS A 73 1.98 6.00 -7.07
N VAL A 74 0.94 6.45 -6.38
CA VAL A 74 -0.04 5.58 -5.71
C VAL A 74 -0.75 4.69 -6.73
N ASP A 75 -1.21 5.23 -7.87
CA ASP A 75 -1.83 4.43 -8.93
C ASP A 75 -0.89 3.34 -9.47
N ASN A 76 0.38 3.66 -9.71
CA ASN A 76 1.36 2.68 -10.17
C ASN A 76 1.58 1.57 -9.13
N VAL A 77 1.75 1.94 -7.86
CA VAL A 77 1.93 0.97 -6.77
C VAL A 77 0.68 0.11 -6.59
N ASN A 78 -0.53 0.68 -6.69
CA ASN A 78 -1.79 -0.07 -6.64
C ASN A 78 -1.85 -1.17 -7.71
N LYS A 79 -1.47 -0.87 -8.95
CA LYS A 79 -1.40 -1.89 -10.03
C LYS A 79 -0.41 -3.01 -9.73
N ARG A 80 0.74 -2.67 -9.15
CA ARG A 80 1.73 -3.67 -8.72
C ARG A 80 1.23 -4.50 -7.53
N LEU A 81 0.50 -3.89 -6.60
CA LEU A 81 -0.13 -4.57 -5.47
C LEU A 81 -1.22 -5.54 -5.93
N ASP A 82 -2.05 -5.16 -6.90
CA ASP A 82 -3.03 -6.05 -7.52
C ASP A 82 -2.36 -7.28 -8.15
N THR A 83 -1.27 -7.06 -8.89
CA THR A 83 -0.49 -8.14 -9.49
C THR A 83 0.12 -9.05 -8.41
N LEU A 84 0.72 -8.46 -7.38
CA LEU A 84 1.32 -9.20 -6.28
C LEU A 84 0.28 -10.01 -5.50
N LYS A 85 -0.91 -9.45 -5.26
CA LYS A 85 -2.03 -10.11 -4.59
C LYS A 85 -2.48 -11.35 -5.34
N ALA A 86 -2.57 -11.29 -6.67
CA ALA A 86 -2.97 -12.43 -7.49
C ALA A 86 -1.98 -13.61 -7.40
N ASP A 87 -0.71 -13.33 -7.13
CA ASP A 87 0.36 -14.33 -7.05
C ASP A 87 0.74 -14.70 -5.61
N ILE A 88 0.16 -14.06 -4.58
CA ILE A 88 0.71 -14.10 -3.22
C ILE A 88 0.72 -15.50 -2.61
N ASP A 89 -0.28 -16.31 -2.92
CA ASP A 89 -0.39 -17.70 -2.43
C ASP A 89 0.70 -18.62 -3.01
N LYS A 90 1.32 -18.23 -4.14
CA LYS A 90 2.44 -18.95 -4.76
C LYS A 90 3.79 -18.47 -4.22
N ILE A 91 3.84 -17.20 -3.79
CA ILE A 91 5.05 -16.49 -3.36
C ILE A 91 5.33 -16.73 -1.88
N VAL A 92 4.29 -16.69 -1.05
CA VAL A 92 4.39 -16.77 0.42
C VAL A 92 3.86 -18.12 0.89
N GLN A 93 4.77 -19.01 1.34
CA GLN A 93 4.38 -20.34 1.82
C GLN A 93 3.66 -20.32 3.19
N ARG A 94 3.79 -19.23 3.94
CA ARG A 94 3.08 -19.04 5.21
C ARG A 94 1.69 -18.48 4.93
N ILE A 95 0.69 -19.37 4.92
CA ILE A 95 -0.72 -19.04 4.65
C ILE A 95 -1.20 -17.85 5.49
N GLU A 96 -0.84 -17.79 6.78
CA GLU A 96 -1.21 -16.67 7.65
C GLU A 96 -0.67 -15.32 7.17
N VAL A 97 0.58 -15.30 6.67
CA VAL A 97 1.22 -14.11 6.11
C VAL A 97 0.56 -13.73 4.79
N ALA A 98 0.28 -14.70 3.92
CA ALA A 98 -0.43 -14.48 2.66
C ALA A 98 -1.84 -13.88 2.89
N VAL A 99 -2.63 -14.48 3.80
CA VAL A 99 -3.98 -13.99 4.15
C VAL A 99 -3.92 -12.57 4.72
N ARG A 100 -2.98 -12.30 5.62
CA ARG A 100 -2.81 -10.97 6.20
C ARG A 100 -2.44 -9.94 5.12
N MET A 101 -1.52 -10.29 4.22
CA MET A 101 -1.14 -9.43 3.10
C MET A 101 -2.32 -9.12 2.18
N THR A 102 -3.05 -10.14 1.74
CA THR A 102 -4.21 -9.95 0.84
C THR A 102 -5.22 -8.99 1.44
N LYS A 103 -5.53 -9.13 2.73
CA LYS A 103 -6.44 -8.22 3.45
C LYS A 103 -5.93 -6.78 3.50
N ILE A 104 -4.63 -6.59 3.75
CA ILE A 104 -4.03 -5.25 3.81
C ILE A 104 -3.98 -4.62 2.42
N ILE A 105 -3.62 -5.39 1.38
CA ILE A 105 -3.65 -4.95 -0.01
C ILE A 105 -5.07 -4.52 -0.39
N ASP A 106 -6.09 -5.32 -0.09
CA ASP A 106 -7.48 -4.96 -0.37
C ASP A 106 -7.92 -3.66 0.28
N LYS A 107 -7.50 -3.46 1.53
CA LYS A 107 -7.78 -2.22 2.26
C LYS A 107 -7.06 -1.03 1.62
N VAL A 108 -5.78 -1.18 1.24
CA VAL A 108 -5.02 -0.13 0.55
C VAL A 108 -5.66 0.23 -0.78
N LEU A 109 -5.96 -0.75 -1.63
CA LEU A 109 -6.57 -0.53 -2.94
C LEU A 109 -7.92 0.20 -2.82
N THR A 110 -8.73 -0.19 -1.84
CA THR A 110 -10.04 0.41 -1.61
C THR A 110 -9.94 1.85 -1.08
N GLU A 111 -9.10 2.08 -0.08
CA GLU A 111 -9.07 3.37 0.62
C GLU A 111 -8.16 4.39 -0.05
N ALA A 112 -7.06 3.96 -0.70
CA ALA A 112 -6.20 4.83 -1.47
C ALA A 112 -6.94 5.41 -2.69
N VAL A 113 -7.74 4.60 -3.39
CA VAL A 113 -8.61 5.06 -4.49
C VAL A 113 -9.52 6.20 -4.06
N LYS A 114 -10.18 6.06 -2.91
CA LYS A 114 -11.08 7.11 -2.39
C LYS A 114 -10.33 8.38 -2.01
N TYR A 115 -9.20 8.25 -1.30
CA TYR A 115 -8.45 9.39 -0.80
C TYR A 115 -7.75 10.18 -1.91
N PHE A 116 -7.10 9.47 -2.84
CA PHE A 116 -6.37 10.08 -3.96
C PHE A 116 -7.26 10.36 -5.18
N LYS A 117 -8.51 9.87 -5.19
CA LYS A 117 -9.50 10.06 -6.26
C LYS A 117 -9.01 9.53 -7.61
N ILE A 118 -8.49 8.29 -7.59
CA ILE A 118 -7.96 7.55 -8.75
C ILE A 118 -8.82 6.36 -9.13
#